data_AF-A0A967JX26-F1
#
_entry.id   AF-A0A967JX26-F1
#
_cell.length_a   1.000
_cell.length_b   1.000
_cell.length_c   1.000
_cell.angle_alpha   90.00
_cell.angle_beta   90.00
_cell.angle_gamma   90.00
#
_symmetry.space_group_name_H-M   'P 1'
#
loop_
_entity.id
_entity.type
_entity.pdbx_description
1 polymer ?
#
loop_
_entity_poly.entity_id
_entity_poly.type
_entity_poly.pdbx_seq_one_letter_code
_entity_poly.pdbx_strand_id
1 'polypeptide(L)'
;MIPKILISALIICIGLIGLTIIFIMFVVGGDFESRKIHSATHDETIYIVKHAWGFDDYEIFISDSWHWRRSPDSKEDYIYPQDFLPYKFANDTLTVYVRKTSPIPPDFDSDIIIRQVELPNPEMMDLYTNYAEKGLELLK
;
A
#
# COMPACT_ATOMS: atom_id res chain seq x y z
N MET A 1 25.95 18.74 -46.40
CA MET A 1 26.22 19.58 -45.20
C MET A 1 24.91 19.66 -44.43
N ILE A 2 24.77 18.93 -43.31
CA ILE A 2 23.54 19.03 -42.51
C ILE A 2 23.57 20.40 -41.82
N PRO A 3 22.53 21.24 -41.97
CA PRO A 3 22.50 22.54 -41.32
C PRO A 3 22.56 22.33 -39.82
N LYS A 4 23.43 23.08 -39.14
CA LYS A 4 23.65 23.00 -37.69
C LYS A 4 22.34 23.10 -36.89
N ILE A 5 21.35 23.81 -37.45
CA ILE A 5 19.99 23.98 -36.91
C ILE A 5 19.25 22.63 -36.77
N LEU A 6 19.38 21.71 -37.74
CA LEU A 6 18.73 20.38 -37.65
C LEU A 6 19.34 19.52 -36.55
N ILE A 7 20.66 19.61 -36.36
CA ILE A 7 21.37 18.85 -35.32
C ILE A 7 20.98 19.40 -33.93
N SER A 8 20.93 20.71 -33.76
CA SER A 8 20.50 21.34 -32.50
C SER A 8 19.04 21.04 -32.16
N ALA A 9 18.13 21.06 -33.14
CA ALA A 9 16.73 20.73 -32.92
C ALA A 9 16.55 19.27 -32.48
N LEU A 10 17.30 18.33 -33.07
CA LEU A 10 17.25 16.92 -32.70
C LEU A 10 17.69 16.70 -31.24
N ILE A 11 18.75 17.36 -30.80
CA ILE A 11 19.27 17.25 -29.42
C ILE A 11 18.22 17.77 -28.42
N ILE A 12 17.56 18.89 -28.73
CA ILE A 12 16.50 19.46 -27.87
C ILE A 12 15.32 18.50 -27.78
N CYS A 13 14.86 17.93 -28.90
CA CYS A 13 13.77 16.96 -28.89
C CYS A 13 14.08 15.72 -28.04
N ILE A 14 15.28 15.16 -28.17
CA ILE A 14 15.72 14.02 -27.35
C ILE A 14 15.75 14.39 -25.87
N GLY A 15 16.28 15.58 -25.55
CA GLY A 15 16.29 16.09 -24.17
C GLY A 15 14.89 16.23 -23.58
N LEU A 16 13.94 16.77 -24.33
CA LEU A 16 12.55 16.92 -23.90
C LEU A 16 11.87 15.57 -23.68
N ILE A 17 12.05 14.60 -24.59
CA ILE A 17 11.51 13.24 -24.46
C ILE A 17 12.08 12.56 -23.21
N GLY A 18 13.39 12.66 -22.99
CA GLY A 18 14.03 12.11 -21.79
C GLY A 18 13.45 12.70 -20.51
N LEU A 19 13.24 14.02 -20.48
CA LEU A 19 12.66 14.73 -19.34
C LEU A 19 11.20 14.34 -19.10
N THR A 20 10.42 14.09 -20.15
CA THR A 20 9.03 13.61 -20.02
C THR A 20 8.98 12.19 -19.46
N ILE A 21 9.87 11.29 -19.87
CA ILE A 21 9.94 9.92 -19.35
C ILE A 21 10.29 9.93 -17.86
N ILE A 22 11.29 10.73 -17.45
CA ILE A 22 11.66 10.89 -16.04
C ILE A 22 10.48 11.43 -15.23
N PHE A 23 9.78 12.43 -15.75
CA PHE A 23 8.60 12.99 -15.10
C PHE A 23 7.48 11.95 -14.94
N ILE A 24 7.18 11.18 -15.99
CA ILE A 24 6.17 10.11 -15.94
C ILE A 24 6.56 9.04 -14.90
N MET A 25 7.84 8.64 -14.83
CA MET A 25 8.29 7.69 -13.81
C MET A 25 8.09 8.22 -12.39
N PHE A 26 8.31 9.51 -12.17
CA PHE A 26 8.17 10.14 -10.85
C PHE A 26 6.70 10.38 -10.45
N VAL A 27 5.81 10.62 -11.41
CA VAL A 27 4.38 10.87 -11.15
C VAL A 27 3.55 9.58 -11.12
N VAL A 28 3.93 8.57 -11.91
CA VAL A 28 3.15 7.32 -12.05
C VAL A 28 3.72 6.20 -11.17
N GLY A 29 4.99 6.28 -10.77
CA GLY A 29 5.59 5.33 -9.84
C GLY A 29 5.20 5.64 -8.41
N GLY A 30 4.12 5.03 -7.92
CA GLY A 30 3.85 5.02 -6.48
C GLY A 30 4.91 4.22 -5.72
N ASP A 31 5.23 4.66 -4.50
CA ASP A 31 6.06 3.92 -3.56
C ASP A 31 5.21 2.86 -2.86
N PHE A 32 5.73 1.63 -2.84
CA PHE A 32 5.09 0.49 -2.17
C PHE A 32 5.97 0.02 -1.02
N GLU A 33 5.43 0.10 0.19
CA GLU A 33 5.97 -0.55 1.35
C GLU A 33 5.10 -1.76 1.70
N SER A 34 5.69 -2.89 2.10
CA SER A 34 4.89 -4.06 2.45
C SER A 34 5.47 -4.88 3.60
N ARG A 35 4.56 -5.53 4.31
CA ARG A 35 4.83 -6.53 5.33
C ARG A 35 4.16 -7.83 4.94
N LYS A 36 4.94 -8.91 4.97
CA LYS A 36 4.42 -10.28 4.81
C LYS A 36 3.91 -10.80 6.14
N ILE A 37 2.71 -11.36 6.14
CA ILE A 37 2.11 -12.07 7.26
C ILE A 37 1.93 -13.52 6.83
N HIS A 38 2.65 -14.43 7.48
CA HIS A 38 2.67 -15.84 7.12
C HIS A 38 1.97 -16.67 8.20
N SER A 39 1.00 -17.50 7.79
CA SER A 39 0.40 -18.54 8.61
C SER A 39 1.20 -19.84 8.45
N ALA A 40 1.76 -20.34 9.55
CA ALA A 40 2.38 -21.66 9.56
C ALA A 40 1.36 -22.80 9.54
N THR A 41 0.12 -22.56 9.99
CA THR A 41 -0.96 -23.56 10.04
C THR A 41 -1.47 -23.88 8.63
N HIS A 42 -1.66 -22.85 7.80
CA HIS A 42 -2.24 -22.96 6.47
C HIS A 42 -1.19 -22.91 5.34
N ASP A 43 0.08 -22.70 5.68
CA ASP A 43 1.18 -22.46 4.74
C ASP A 43 0.86 -21.34 3.73
N GLU A 44 0.23 -20.28 4.22
CA GLU A 44 -0.28 -19.19 3.41
C GLU A 44 0.37 -17.85 3.78
N THR A 45 0.36 -16.89 2.87
CA THR A 45 0.93 -15.56 3.11
C THR A 45 0.02 -14.48 2.53
N ILE A 46 -0.35 -13.54 3.38
CA ILE A 46 -0.97 -12.28 2.96
C ILE A 46 0.02 -11.12 3.13
N TYR A 47 -0.28 -10.00 2.50
CA TYR A 47 0.54 -8.80 2.48
C TYR A 47 -0.25 -7.62 3.02
N ILE A 48 0.31 -6.90 3.99
CA ILE A 48 -0.14 -5.55 4.33
C ILE A 48 0.73 -4.60 3.53
N VAL A 49 0.11 -3.74 2.73
CA VAL A 49 0.79 -2.90 1.75
C VAL A 49 0.39 -1.45 1.97
N LYS A 50 1.36 -0.55 1.97
CA LYS A 50 1.15 0.90 1.95
C LYS A 50 1.59 1.38 0.59
N HIS A 51 0.65 1.98 -0.13
CA HIS A 51 0.87 2.55 -1.44
C HIS A 51 0.77 4.06 -1.33
N ALA A 52 1.83 4.77 -1.71
CA ALA A 52 1.88 6.22 -1.74
C ALA A 52 2.12 6.68 -3.19
N TRP A 53 1.25 7.51 -3.75
CA TRP A 53 1.35 8.00 -5.14
C TRP A 53 1.44 9.52 -5.23
N GLY A 54 1.65 10.19 -4.10
CA GLY A 54 1.77 11.63 -3.97
C GLY A 54 2.45 12.00 -2.66
N PHE A 55 2.48 13.30 -2.35
CA PHE A 55 3.12 13.80 -1.12
C PHE A 55 2.36 13.39 0.14
N ASP A 56 1.02 13.46 0.11
CA ASP A 56 0.12 13.10 1.20
C ASP A 56 -0.94 12.07 0.77
N ASP A 57 -0.82 11.53 -0.44
CA ASP A 57 -1.76 10.55 -0.97
C ASP A 57 -1.23 9.15 -0.71
N TYR A 58 -1.87 8.48 0.25
CA TYR A 58 -1.55 7.12 0.64
C TYR A 58 -2.82 6.31 0.89
N GLU A 59 -2.70 5.01 0.72
CA GLU A 59 -3.67 4.02 1.18
C GLU A 59 -2.93 2.80 1.72
N ILE A 60 -3.56 2.12 2.67
CA ILE A 60 -3.09 0.81 3.13
C ILE A 60 -4.09 -0.23 2.64
N PHE A 61 -3.60 -1.35 2.14
CA PHE A 61 -4.46 -2.47 1.79
C PHE A 61 -3.89 -3.81 2.23
N ILE A 62 -4.76 -4.80 2.38
CA ILE A 62 -4.40 -6.18 2.67
C ILE A 62 -4.73 -7.01 1.43
N SER A 63 -3.74 -7.71 0.91
CA SER A 63 -3.82 -8.53 -0.30
C SER A 63 -3.37 -9.96 -0.01
N ASP A 64 -4.08 -10.94 -0.53
CA ASP A 64 -3.66 -12.34 -0.65
C ASP A 64 -2.77 -12.59 -1.88
N SER A 65 -2.72 -11.63 -2.79
CA SER A 65 -2.01 -11.76 -4.06
C SER A 65 -0.51 -11.47 -3.91
N TRP A 66 0.29 -12.31 -4.56
CA TRP A 66 1.73 -12.05 -4.75
C TRP A 66 2.00 -10.82 -5.62
N HIS A 67 0.98 -10.33 -6.35
CA HIS A 67 1.02 -9.13 -7.18
C HIS A 67 0.80 -7.82 -6.41
N TRP A 68 1.00 -7.79 -5.09
CA TRP A 68 0.80 -6.64 -4.21
C TRP A 68 1.46 -5.31 -4.62
N ARG A 69 2.40 -5.29 -5.58
CA ARG A 69 2.97 -4.08 -6.18
C ARG A 69 2.07 -3.50 -7.29
N ARG A 70 0.78 -3.36 -7.00
CA ARG A 70 -0.22 -2.76 -7.89
C ARG A 70 -1.14 -1.85 -7.09
N SER A 71 -1.86 -0.97 -7.77
CA SER A 71 -2.98 -0.28 -7.14
C SER A 71 -3.98 -1.30 -6.60
N PRO A 72 -4.58 -1.07 -5.42
CA PRO A 72 -5.52 -2.00 -4.84
C PRO A 72 -6.76 -2.16 -5.71
N ASP A 73 -7.34 -3.36 -5.68
CA ASP A 73 -8.58 -3.72 -6.33
C ASP A 73 -9.60 -4.03 -5.25
N SER A 74 -10.71 -3.29 -5.24
CA SER A 74 -11.82 -3.49 -4.30
C SER A 74 -12.42 -4.90 -4.31
N LYS A 75 -12.15 -5.70 -5.35
CA LYS A 75 -12.59 -7.08 -5.44
C LYS A 75 -11.65 -8.06 -4.74
N GLU A 76 -10.36 -7.76 -4.73
CA GLU A 76 -9.30 -8.65 -4.25
C GLU A 76 -8.66 -8.16 -2.95
N ASP A 77 -8.81 -6.89 -2.57
CA ASP A 77 -8.05 -6.29 -1.47
C ASP A 77 -8.94 -5.58 -0.45
N TYR A 78 -8.60 -5.73 0.83
CA TYR A 78 -9.18 -4.87 1.88
C TYR A 78 -8.51 -3.50 1.80
N ILE A 79 -9.27 -2.45 1.47
CA ILE A 79 -8.73 -1.10 1.27
C ILE A 79 -9.04 -0.19 2.47
N TYR A 80 -8.01 0.47 2.98
CA TYR A 80 -8.06 1.39 4.10
C TYR A 80 -7.52 2.76 3.68
N PRO A 81 -8.38 3.80 3.55
CA PRO A 81 -7.96 5.15 3.21
C PRO A 81 -7.38 5.89 4.44
N GLN A 82 -6.31 5.36 5.02
CA GLN A 82 -5.59 5.89 6.20
C GLN A 82 -4.11 5.48 6.17
N ASP A 83 -3.23 6.30 6.79
CA ASP A 83 -1.77 6.06 6.88
C ASP A 83 -1.37 5.16 8.04
N PHE A 84 -2.31 4.90 8.94
CA PHE A 84 -2.06 4.26 10.22
C PHE A 84 -2.96 3.05 10.36
N LEU A 85 -2.37 1.86 10.29
CA LEU A 85 -3.07 0.60 10.47
C LEU A 85 -2.35 -0.26 11.52
N PRO A 86 -2.62 -0.04 12.82
CA PRO A 86 -2.14 -0.94 13.86
C PRO A 86 -2.70 -2.32 13.64
N TYR A 87 -1.84 -3.32 13.75
CA TYR A 87 -2.26 -4.70 13.58
C TYR A 87 -1.55 -5.62 14.56
N LYS A 88 -2.11 -6.81 14.71
CA LYS A 88 -1.48 -7.95 15.35
C LYS A 88 -1.89 -9.22 14.62
N PHE A 89 -0.97 -10.17 14.54
CA PHE A 89 -1.25 -11.47 13.96
C PHE A 89 -1.09 -12.55 15.04
N ALA A 90 -2.15 -13.33 15.27
CA ALA A 90 -2.13 -14.44 16.21
C ALA A 90 -3.17 -15.48 15.82
N ASN A 91 -2.82 -16.76 15.92
CA ASN A 91 -3.71 -17.89 15.62
C ASN A 91 -4.42 -17.73 14.26
N ASP A 92 -3.65 -17.45 13.22
CA ASP A 92 -4.13 -17.30 11.84
C ASP A 92 -5.18 -16.20 11.65
N THR A 93 -5.25 -15.27 12.59
CA THR A 93 -6.11 -14.10 12.54
C THR A 93 -5.26 -12.84 12.51
N LEU A 94 -5.37 -12.07 11.43
CA LEU A 94 -4.85 -10.72 11.34
C LEU A 94 -5.91 -9.77 11.91
N THR A 95 -5.67 -9.26 13.11
CA THR A 95 -6.53 -8.24 13.71
C THR A 95 -5.99 -6.86 13.36
N VAL A 96 -6.79 -6.04 12.69
CA VAL A 96 -6.48 -4.65 12.37
C VAL A 96 -7.41 -3.69 13.10
N TYR A 97 -6.87 -2.55 13.52
CA TYR A 97 -7.60 -1.51 14.25
C TYR A 97 -7.80 -0.30 13.36
N VAL A 98 -9.05 0.06 13.11
CA VAL A 98 -9.43 0.99 12.04
C VAL A 98 -10.43 2.04 12.52
N ARG A 99 -10.45 3.20 11.88
CA ARG A 99 -11.51 4.20 12.11
C ARG A 99 -12.83 3.81 11.45
N LYS A 100 -12.74 3.04 10.36
CA LYS A 100 -13.87 2.55 9.59
C LYS A 100 -13.48 1.21 8.98
N THR A 101 -14.37 0.24 9.07
CA THR A 101 -14.17 -1.06 8.40
C THR A 101 -14.16 -0.93 6.87
N SER A 102 -13.31 -1.74 6.25
CA SER A 102 -13.31 -1.97 4.81
C SER A 102 -14.31 -3.09 4.46
N PRO A 103 -15.05 -3.01 3.35
CA PRO A 103 -15.85 -4.12 2.85
C PRO A 103 -14.99 -5.38 2.65
N ILE A 104 -15.60 -6.56 2.85
CA ILE A 104 -14.94 -7.83 2.55
C ILE A 104 -14.86 -7.95 1.01
N PRO A 105 -13.65 -8.11 0.43
CA PRO A 105 -13.51 -8.25 -1.00
C PRO A 105 -14.08 -9.60 -1.44
N PRO A 106 -14.93 -9.65 -2.48
CA PRO A 106 -15.58 -10.88 -2.93
C PRO A 106 -14.61 -11.96 -3.43
N ASP A 107 -13.46 -11.56 -3.95
CA ASP A 107 -12.46 -12.43 -4.57
C ASP A 107 -11.22 -12.62 -3.67
N PHE A 108 -11.29 -12.21 -2.39
CA PHE A 108 -10.25 -12.48 -1.40
C PHE A 108 -10.30 -13.95 -0.96
N ASP A 109 -9.28 -14.71 -1.29
CA ASP A 109 -9.13 -16.15 -1.09
C ASP A 109 -7.95 -16.44 -0.17
N SER A 110 -8.22 -16.45 1.13
CA SER A 110 -7.24 -16.74 2.17
C SER A 110 -7.89 -17.47 3.34
N ASP A 111 -7.18 -18.46 3.88
CA ASP A 111 -7.51 -19.10 5.16
C ASP A 111 -7.16 -18.19 6.36
N ILE A 112 -6.32 -17.15 6.14
CA ILE A 112 -6.03 -16.15 7.16
C ILE A 112 -7.23 -15.23 7.40
N ILE A 113 -7.74 -15.24 8.62
CA ILE A 113 -8.92 -14.46 9.00
C ILE A 113 -8.56 -12.99 9.18
N ILE A 114 -9.17 -12.10 8.40
CA ILE A 114 -9.05 -10.65 8.58
C ILE A 114 -10.12 -10.15 9.55
N ARG A 115 -9.71 -9.82 10.78
CA ARG A 115 -10.59 -9.24 11.80
C ARG A 115 -10.39 -7.74 11.89
N GLN A 116 -11.44 -6.99 11.59
CA GLN A 116 -11.42 -5.53 11.66
C GLN A 116 -12.10 -5.06 12.96
N VAL A 117 -11.38 -4.29 13.77
CA VAL A 117 -11.90 -3.66 14.98
C VAL A 117 -12.05 -2.17 14.71
N GLU A 118 -13.29 -1.73 14.54
CA GLU A 118 -13.60 -0.31 14.40
C GLU A 118 -13.51 0.36 15.78
N LEU A 119 -12.72 1.42 15.86
CA LEU A 119 -12.50 2.19 17.07
C LEU A 119 -12.96 3.64 16.89
N PRO A 120 -13.59 4.24 17.91
CA PRO A 120 -13.91 5.67 17.88
C PRO A 120 -12.63 6.51 17.93
N ASN A 121 -12.74 7.78 17.52
CA ASN A 121 -11.58 8.69 17.40
C ASN A 121 -10.71 8.79 18.68
N PRO A 122 -11.27 8.88 19.91
CA PRO A 122 -10.44 8.92 21.12
C PRO A 122 -9.58 7.67 21.33
N GLU A 123 -10.12 6.48 21.04
CA GLU A 123 -9.41 5.21 21.18
C GLU A 123 -8.35 5.05 20.09
N MET A 124 -8.64 5.49 18.86
CA MET A 124 -7.63 5.55 17.80
C MET A 124 -6.48 6.48 18.18
N MET A 125 -6.76 7.64 18.79
CA MET A 125 -5.72 8.58 19.24
C MET A 125 -4.84 7.99 20.33
N ASP A 126 -5.42 7.21 21.26
CA ASP A 126 -4.64 6.45 22.25
C ASP A 126 -3.70 5.45 21.57
N LEU A 127 -4.18 4.73 20.55
CA LEU A 127 -3.34 3.81 19.79
C LEU A 127 -2.18 4.51 19.07
N TYR A 128 -2.40 5.71 18.48
CA TYR A 128 -1.31 6.45 17.83
C TYR A 128 -0.09 6.66 18.74
N THR A 129 -0.33 6.81 20.04
CA THR A 129 0.75 7.04 21.02
C THR A 129 1.26 5.73 21.62
N ASN A 130 0.37 4.77 21.86
CA ASN A 130 0.63 3.62 22.74
C ASN A 130 0.51 2.24 22.06
N TYR A 131 0.45 2.16 20.72
CA TYR A 131 0.26 0.89 20.00
C TYR A 131 1.34 -0.16 20.36
N ALA A 132 2.60 0.26 20.47
CA ALA A 132 3.73 -0.64 20.76
C ALA A 132 3.64 -1.23 22.18
N GLU A 133 3.22 -0.43 23.16
CA GLU A 133 3.01 -0.88 24.54
C GLU A 133 1.87 -1.91 24.63
N LYS A 134 0.91 -1.82 23.71
CA LYS A 134 -0.20 -2.78 23.56
C LYS A 134 0.18 -4.00 22.71
N GLY A 135 1.45 -4.13 22.30
CA GLY A 135 1.96 -5.25 21.51
C GLY A 135 1.47 -5.26 20.06
N LEU A 136 1.12 -4.10 19.51
CA LEU A 136 0.72 -3.96 18.11
C LEU A 136 1.90 -3.58 17.24
N GLU A 137 1.83 -3.94 15.97
CA GLU A 137 2.78 -3.57 14.93
C GLU A 137 2.21 -2.49 14.01
N LEU A 138 3.11 -1.79 13.31
CA LEU A 138 2.79 -0.86 12.22
C LEU A 138 3.62 -1.18 10.99
N LEU A 139 3.07 -0.84 9.83
CA LEU A 139 3.82 -0.72 8.59
C LEU A 139 4.66 0.58 8.66
N LYS A 140 5.96 0.51 8.35
CA LYS A 140 6.97 1.53 8.67
C LYS A 140 7.61 2.18 7.44
#